data_AF-A0A318XLZ9-F1
#
_entry.id   AF-A0A318XLZ9-F1
#
_cell.length_a   1.000
_cell.length_b   1.000
_cell.length_c   1.000
_cell.angle_alpha   90.00
_cell.angle_beta   90.00
_cell.angle_gamma   90.00
#
_symmetry.space_group_name_H-M   'P 1'
#
loop_
_entity.id
_entity.type
_entity.pdbx_description
1 polymer ?
#
loop_
_entity_poly.entity_id
_entity_poly.type
_entity_poly.pdbx_seq_one_letter_code
_entity_poly.pdbx_strand_id
1 'polypeptide(L)'
;MKLKNMFVKFAAAAIVCAITGGIAAPVQVSAADKIKGSEVLVIGDSFLALSKEITKRLEENAKKAGILDANDHFKDNSVSGTMLNGGISPTIPTQYKNGVNAGTIKYVIMDGGGNDCMMGSVDGAASSFKTLIKQMESDGIVKLFYLFYPDAQGSLAGTLNPNLTRLRPIIQETVTNSTSPKGYFLDLRPAFDGKYSQYILSDGIHPTTAGSVAAADAIWAEMQKVNFFGSDSPTIKYGDYNNDGNIDALDFAGLKQYLINAGGSYNKVLDLNADNAVDAIDFAIMKKYLLGIIDKLPSN
;
A
#
# COMPACT_ATOMS: atom_id res chain seq x y z
N MET A 1 -3.33 11.52 -82.07
CA MET A 1 -4.39 10.61 -81.61
C MET A 1 -3.71 9.45 -80.86
N LYS A 2 -4.17 9.14 -79.64
CA LYS A 2 -3.38 8.70 -78.48
C LYS A 2 -2.86 7.25 -78.48
N LEU A 3 -1.67 7.11 -77.87
CA LEU A 3 -0.90 5.92 -77.48
C LEU A 3 -1.69 4.91 -76.62
N LYS A 4 -1.43 3.61 -76.84
CA LYS A 4 -1.86 2.49 -75.99
C LYS A 4 -0.66 1.87 -75.26
N ASN A 5 -0.82 1.70 -73.96
CA ASN A 5 -0.26 0.71 -73.04
C ASN A 5 1.27 0.53 -72.91
N MET A 6 1.78 0.83 -71.72
CA MET A 6 2.77 -0.04 -71.06
C MET A 6 2.56 -0.01 -69.54
N PHE A 7 2.21 -1.16 -68.97
CA PHE A 7 2.13 -1.39 -67.52
C PHE A 7 3.54 -1.65 -66.97
N VAL A 8 3.95 -0.92 -65.93
CA VAL A 8 5.15 -1.22 -65.13
C VAL A 8 4.70 -1.88 -63.83
N LYS A 9 5.18 -3.09 -63.56
CA LYS A 9 5.04 -3.81 -62.29
C LYS A 9 6.15 -3.37 -61.34
N PHE A 10 5.81 -2.88 -60.15
CA PHE A 10 6.75 -2.76 -59.03
C PHE A 10 6.53 -3.95 -58.09
N ALA A 11 7.60 -4.72 -57.85
CA ALA A 11 7.64 -5.79 -56.87
C ALA A 11 8.00 -5.18 -55.50
N ALA A 12 7.15 -5.40 -54.49
CA ALA A 12 7.46 -5.14 -53.10
C ALA A 12 7.93 -6.46 -52.45
N ALA A 13 9.20 -6.48 -52.00
CA ALA A 13 9.75 -7.59 -51.24
C ALA A 13 9.24 -7.53 -49.79
N ALA A 14 8.52 -8.58 -49.36
CA ALA A 14 8.12 -8.75 -47.96
C ALA A 14 9.29 -9.35 -47.18
N ILE A 15 9.83 -8.59 -46.21
CA ILE A 15 10.77 -9.10 -45.21
C ILE A 15 9.95 -9.79 -44.12
N VAL A 16 10.04 -11.12 -44.07
CA VAL A 16 9.52 -11.92 -42.96
C VAL A 16 10.54 -11.86 -41.82
N CYS A 17 10.23 -11.09 -40.78
CA CYS A 17 11.00 -11.10 -39.54
C CYS A 17 10.46 -12.24 -38.65
N ALA A 18 11.22 -13.33 -38.54
CA ALA A 18 10.91 -14.42 -37.62
C ALA A 18 11.26 -13.97 -36.20
N ILE A 19 10.24 -13.60 -35.42
CA ILE A 19 10.39 -13.33 -33.98
C ILE A 19 10.33 -14.68 -33.29
N THR A 20 11.49 -15.26 -32.97
CA THR A 20 11.57 -16.37 -32.01
C THR A 20 11.24 -15.81 -30.64
N GLY A 21 9.97 -15.94 -30.24
CA GLY A 21 9.50 -15.62 -28.90
C GLY A 21 10.17 -16.55 -27.88
N GLY A 22 11.21 -16.05 -27.23
CA GLY A 22 11.64 -16.59 -25.95
C GLY A 22 10.51 -16.37 -24.95
N ILE A 23 9.88 -17.46 -24.53
CA ILE A 23 9.03 -17.47 -23.34
C ILE A 23 9.93 -17.05 -22.17
N ALA A 24 9.82 -15.78 -21.76
CA ALA A 24 10.37 -15.35 -20.49
C ALA A 24 9.75 -16.25 -19.42
N ALA A 25 10.59 -17.03 -18.75
CA ALA A 25 10.17 -17.71 -17.53
C ALA A 25 9.55 -16.65 -16.60
N PRO A 26 8.48 -16.98 -15.86
CA PRO A 26 7.90 -16.02 -14.93
C PRO A 26 9.02 -15.56 -14.01
N VAL A 27 9.20 -14.25 -13.93
CA VAL A 27 10.04 -13.62 -12.89
C VAL A 27 9.60 -14.27 -11.59
N GLN A 28 10.49 -15.03 -10.96
CA GLN A 28 10.29 -15.49 -9.60
C GLN A 28 10.20 -14.21 -8.76
N VAL A 29 8.97 -13.78 -8.49
CA VAL A 29 8.67 -12.80 -7.47
C VAL A 29 9.35 -13.35 -6.22
N SER A 30 10.34 -12.64 -5.70
CA SER A 30 10.96 -12.98 -4.42
C SER A 30 9.82 -13.29 -3.46
N ALA A 31 9.88 -14.43 -2.76
CA ALA A 31 8.88 -14.79 -1.76
C ALA A 31 8.60 -13.54 -0.93
N ALA A 32 7.40 -12.95 -1.10
CA ALA A 32 7.06 -11.74 -0.41
C ALA A 32 7.25 -12.02 1.08
N ASP A 33 7.97 -11.14 1.78
CA ASP A 33 8.32 -11.36 3.18
C ASP A 33 7.07 -11.76 3.93
N LYS A 34 7.07 -12.99 4.48
CA LYS A 34 5.92 -13.49 5.22
C LYS A 34 5.67 -12.56 6.40
N ILE A 35 4.43 -12.11 6.52
CA ILE A 35 3.95 -11.39 7.68
C ILE A 35 3.48 -12.39 8.74
N LYS A 36 3.49 -11.96 10.00
CA LYS A 36 2.78 -12.66 11.08
C LYS A 36 1.42 -12.02 11.25
N GLY A 37 0.35 -12.79 11.17
CA GLY A 37 -1.00 -12.31 11.40
C GLY A 37 -1.16 -11.66 12.78
N SER A 38 -0.45 -12.18 13.78
CA SER A 38 -0.39 -11.58 15.13
C SER A 38 0.24 -10.18 15.22
N GLU A 39 0.93 -9.70 14.16
CA GLU A 39 1.46 -8.34 14.04
C GLU A 39 0.53 -7.40 13.24
N VAL A 40 -0.60 -7.90 12.73
CA VAL A 40 -1.64 -7.13 12.03
C VAL A 40 -2.85 -6.97 12.94
N LEU A 41 -3.19 -5.72 13.25
CA LEU A 41 -4.33 -5.38 14.10
C LEU A 41 -5.45 -4.76 13.27
N VAL A 42 -6.65 -5.34 13.34
CA VAL A 42 -7.88 -4.78 12.80
C VAL A 42 -8.69 -4.18 13.94
N ILE A 43 -8.99 -2.88 13.87
CA ILE A 43 -9.84 -2.16 14.83
C ILE A 43 -10.89 -1.35 14.09
N GLY A 44 -11.99 -1.03 14.73
CA GLY A 44 -13.05 -0.30 14.07
C GLY A 44 -14.42 -0.52 14.66
N ASP A 45 -15.42 -0.08 13.91
CA ASP A 45 -16.83 -0.19 14.27
C ASP A 45 -17.55 -1.33 13.54
N SER A 46 -18.88 -1.22 13.39
CA SER A 46 -19.72 -2.27 12.85
C SER A 46 -19.51 -2.52 11.36
N PHE A 47 -18.92 -1.60 10.60
CA PHE A 47 -18.65 -1.83 9.17
C PHE A 47 -17.62 -2.97 8.98
N LEU A 48 -16.58 -3.02 9.83
CA LEU A 48 -15.66 -4.16 9.94
C LEU A 48 -16.21 -5.29 10.84
N ALA A 49 -16.81 -4.94 11.98
CA ALA A 49 -17.06 -5.90 13.05
C ALA A 49 -18.31 -6.76 12.88
N LEU A 50 -19.35 -6.29 12.18
CA LEU A 50 -20.66 -6.93 12.22
C LEU A 50 -20.66 -8.34 11.62
N SER A 51 -20.09 -8.50 10.43
CA SER A 51 -20.01 -9.79 9.74
C SER A 51 -18.64 -10.47 9.88
N LYS A 52 -17.58 -9.69 10.18
CA LYS A 52 -16.16 -10.09 10.11
C LYS A 52 -15.72 -10.58 8.71
N GLU A 53 -16.57 -10.47 7.70
CA GLU A 53 -16.27 -10.98 6.36
C GLU A 53 -15.17 -10.18 5.65
N ILE A 54 -15.07 -8.87 5.92
CA ILE A 54 -13.99 -8.04 5.35
C ILE A 54 -12.64 -8.57 5.83
N THR A 55 -12.46 -8.73 7.15
CA THR A 55 -11.23 -9.27 7.72
C THR A 55 -10.93 -10.67 7.19
N LYS A 56 -11.92 -11.57 7.20
CA LYS A 56 -11.76 -12.92 6.69
C LYS A 56 -11.29 -12.94 5.22
N ARG A 57 -11.89 -12.10 4.38
CA ARG A 57 -11.51 -12.02 2.96
C ARG A 57 -10.13 -11.41 2.75
N LEU A 58 -9.71 -10.45 3.59
CA LEU A 58 -8.34 -9.94 3.58
C LEU A 58 -7.32 -11.03 3.95
N GLU A 59 -7.61 -11.87 4.95
CA GLU A 59 -6.76 -13.02 5.28
C GLU A 59 -6.69 -14.04 4.15
N GLU A 60 -7.82 -14.34 3.50
CA GLU A 60 -7.86 -15.22 2.32
C GLU A 60 -6.99 -14.68 1.19
N ASN A 61 -7.08 -13.38 0.91
CA ASN A 61 -6.27 -12.71 -0.09
C ASN A 61 -4.77 -12.73 0.29
N ALA A 62 -4.43 -12.48 1.55
CA ALA A 62 -3.05 -12.53 2.06
C ALA A 62 -2.44 -13.95 1.98
N LYS A 63 -3.23 -14.98 2.31
CA LYS A 63 -2.85 -16.40 2.17
C LYS A 63 -2.64 -16.78 0.71
N LYS A 64 -3.54 -16.34 -0.17
CA LYS A 64 -3.42 -16.56 -1.61
C LYS A 64 -2.19 -15.88 -2.22
N ALA A 65 -1.82 -14.71 -1.70
CA ALA A 65 -0.60 -14.01 -2.10
C ALA A 65 0.68 -14.61 -1.49
N GLY A 66 0.56 -15.60 -0.61
CA GLY A 66 1.70 -16.28 0.02
C GLY A 66 2.38 -15.49 1.14
N ILE A 67 1.80 -14.37 1.59
CA ILE A 67 2.38 -13.53 2.65
C ILE A 67 1.90 -13.93 4.05
N LEU A 68 0.76 -14.61 4.16
CA LEU A 68 0.20 -15.08 5.43
C LEU A 68 0.13 -16.61 5.43
N ASP A 69 0.57 -17.24 6.53
CA ASP A 69 0.51 -18.69 6.65
C ASP A 69 -0.93 -19.20 6.74
N ALA A 70 -1.18 -20.43 6.26
CA ALA A 70 -2.53 -20.98 6.11
C ALA A 70 -3.36 -20.96 7.41
N ASN A 71 -2.72 -21.24 8.54
CA ASN A 71 -3.33 -21.29 9.87
C ASN A 71 -3.15 -19.98 10.67
N ASP A 72 -2.55 -18.95 10.07
CA ASP A 72 -2.34 -17.67 10.73
C ASP A 72 -3.52 -16.73 10.48
N HIS A 73 -3.71 -15.77 11.39
CA HIS A 73 -4.87 -14.89 11.46
C HIS A 73 -4.48 -13.51 11.97
N PHE A 74 -5.16 -12.49 11.44
CA PHE A 74 -5.06 -11.12 11.93
C PHE A 74 -5.68 -11.02 13.33
N LYS A 75 -5.17 -10.11 14.15
CA LYS A 75 -5.83 -9.76 15.43
C LYS A 75 -6.99 -8.82 15.13
N ASP A 76 -8.21 -9.34 15.11
CA ASP A 76 -9.41 -8.52 14.91
C ASP A 76 -10.07 -8.13 16.24
N ASN A 77 -9.81 -6.90 16.66
CA ASN A 77 -10.38 -6.28 17.86
C ASN A 77 -11.55 -5.34 17.53
N SER A 78 -12.04 -5.29 16.29
CA SER A 78 -13.16 -4.41 15.92
C SER A 78 -14.44 -4.80 16.64
N VAL A 79 -15.22 -3.80 17.06
CA VAL A 79 -16.46 -3.98 17.83
C VAL A 79 -17.56 -3.06 17.30
N SER A 80 -18.72 -3.65 17.02
CA SER A 80 -19.89 -2.93 16.52
C SER A 80 -20.36 -1.84 17.46
N GLY A 81 -20.74 -0.68 16.90
CA GLY A 81 -21.29 0.47 17.65
C GLY A 81 -20.24 1.35 18.34
N THR A 82 -18.96 1.02 18.21
CA THR A 82 -17.88 1.78 18.86
C THR A 82 -17.55 3.07 18.12
N MET A 83 -16.96 4.00 18.85
CA MET A 83 -16.66 5.36 18.38
C MET A 83 -15.17 5.66 18.53
N LEU A 84 -14.68 6.61 17.75
CA LEU A 84 -13.37 7.21 17.95
C LEU A 84 -13.35 8.05 19.23
N ASN A 85 -14.45 8.79 19.48
CA ASN A 85 -14.59 9.69 20.61
C ASN A 85 -15.79 9.33 21.50
N GLY A 86 -15.50 8.67 22.62
CA GLY A 86 -16.52 8.30 23.61
C GLY A 86 -17.36 7.10 23.18
N GLY A 87 -18.64 7.10 23.52
CA GLY A 87 -19.57 6.02 23.17
C GLY A 87 -19.45 4.78 24.07
N ILE A 88 -19.73 3.61 23.50
CA ILE A 88 -19.64 2.33 24.19
C ILE A 88 -18.18 1.89 24.37
N SER A 89 -17.91 1.16 25.46
CA SER A 89 -16.60 0.56 25.71
C SER A 89 -16.53 -0.87 25.12
N PRO A 90 -15.41 -1.27 24.50
CA PRO A 90 -14.21 -0.47 24.27
C PRO A 90 -14.40 0.59 23.18
N THR A 91 -13.89 1.80 23.38
CA THR A 91 -13.75 2.78 22.28
C THR A 91 -12.73 2.27 21.25
N ILE A 92 -12.71 2.80 20.03
CA ILE A 92 -11.71 2.39 19.01
C ILE A 92 -10.26 2.60 19.52
N PRO A 93 -9.90 3.73 20.19
CA PRO A 93 -8.60 3.84 20.85
C PRO A 93 -8.34 2.78 21.93
N THR A 94 -9.38 2.30 22.62
CA THR A 94 -9.26 1.21 23.60
C THR A 94 -9.04 -0.14 22.92
N GLN A 95 -9.69 -0.40 21.78
CA GLN A 95 -9.42 -1.60 20.97
C GLN A 95 -7.97 -1.67 20.52
N TYR A 96 -7.43 -0.52 20.08
CA TYR A 96 -6.02 -0.37 19.73
C TYR A 96 -5.10 -0.70 20.91
N LYS A 97 -5.35 -0.05 22.06
CA LYS A 97 -4.58 -0.26 23.29
C LYS A 97 -4.58 -1.73 23.73
N ASN A 98 -5.74 -2.40 23.63
CA ASN A 98 -5.85 -3.82 23.95
C ASN A 98 -5.02 -4.68 22.99
N GLY A 99 -4.95 -4.32 21.71
CA GLY A 99 -4.16 -5.02 20.70
C GLY A 99 -2.66 -4.95 20.98
N VAL A 100 -2.13 -3.76 21.23
CA VAL A 100 -0.70 -3.55 21.54
C VAL A 100 -0.29 -4.14 22.89
N ASN A 101 -1.20 -4.12 23.89
CA ASN A 101 -0.96 -4.78 25.17
C ASN A 101 -0.91 -6.32 25.05
N ALA A 102 -1.57 -6.89 24.04
CA ALA A 102 -1.58 -8.33 23.77
C ALA A 102 -0.39 -8.81 22.92
N GLY A 103 0.52 -7.91 22.53
CA GLY A 103 1.76 -8.24 21.83
C GLY A 103 2.13 -7.23 20.75
N THR A 104 3.29 -7.43 20.13
CA THR A 104 3.82 -6.53 19.09
C THR A 104 2.85 -6.41 17.90
N ILE A 105 2.56 -5.17 17.51
CA ILE A 105 1.78 -4.82 16.32
C ILE A 105 2.68 -3.99 15.40
N LYS A 106 2.65 -4.27 14.09
CA LYS A 106 3.36 -3.49 13.06
C LYS A 106 2.39 -2.77 12.12
N TYR A 107 1.28 -3.44 11.80
CA TYR A 107 0.31 -2.96 10.82
C TYR A 107 -1.04 -2.77 11.49
N VAL A 108 -1.66 -1.62 11.27
CA VAL A 108 -3.04 -1.37 11.71
C VAL A 108 -3.91 -1.18 10.48
N ILE A 109 -5.04 -1.89 10.44
CA ILE A 109 -6.11 -1.74 9.45
C ILE A 109 -7.33 -1.25 10.22
N MET A 110 -7.93 -0.13 9.82
CA MET A 110 -9.04 0.43 10.57
C MET A 110 -10.07 1.21 9.78
N ASP A 111 -11.26 1.30 10.35
CA ASP A 111 -12.23 2.36 10.12
C ASP A 111 -12.55 3.10 11.44
N GLY A 112 -13.46 4.07 11.40
CA GLY A 112 -13.96 4.76 12.58
C GLY A 112 -14.66 6.08 12.28
N GLY A 113 -15.45 6.56 13.24
CA GLY A 113 -16.13 7.84 13.13
C GLY A 113 -17.55 7.79 12.54
N GLY A 114 -18.01 6.65 12.02
CA GLY A 114 -19.39 6.49 11.54
C GLY A 114 -20.41 6.73 12.65
N ASN A 115 -20.22 6.06 13.79
CA ASN A 115 -21.05 6.28 14.99
C ASN A 115 -20.89 7.69 15.56
N ASP A 116 -19.67 8.26 15.53
CA ASP A 116 -19.44 9.65 15.91
C ASP A 116 -20.23 10.63 15.03
N CYS A 117 -20.25 10.40 13.71
CA CYS A 117 -21.03 11.18 12.76
C CYS A 117 -22.54 11.02 12.97
N MET A 118 -23.03 9.83 13.32
CA MET A 118 -24.44 9.64 13.74
C MET A 118 -24.78 10.48 14.97
N MET A 119 -23.84 10.63 15.91
CA MET A 119 -24.00 11.45 17.12
C MET A 119 -23.68 12.94 16.92
N GLY A 120 -23.32 13.35 15.69
CA GLY A 120 -22.93 14.73 15.38
C GLY A 120 -21.54 15.15 15.89
N SER A 121 -20.73 14.22 16.41
CA SER A 121 -19.42 14.47 17.02
C SER A 121 -18.27 14.42 16.00
N VAL A 122 -18.40 15.13 14.88
CA VAL A 122 -17.40 15.13 13.78
C VAL A 122 -16.03 15.61 14.27
N ASP A 123 -15.98 16.76 14.93
CA ASP A 123 -14.72 17.37 15.38
C ASP A 123 -14.10 16.57 16.55
N GLY A 124 -14.94 15.92 17.34
CA GLY A 124 -14.54 15.00 18.39
C GLY A 124 -13.86 13.76 17.82
N ALA A 125 -14.48 13.12 16.82
CA ALA A 125 -13.89 11.98 16.12
C ALA A 125 -12.53 12.32 15.52
N ALA A 126 -12.44 13.45 14.80
CA ALA A 126 -11.20 13.92 14.20
C ALA A 126 -10.10 14.17 15.25
N SER A 127 -10.45 14.78 16.38
CA SER A 127 -9.50 15.06 17.46
C SER A 127 -8.99 13.78 18.13
N SER A 128 -9.89 12.84 18.43
CA SER A 128 -9.53 11.55 19.01
C SER A 128 -8.67 10.71 18.06
N PHE A 129 -8.95 10.76 16.76
CA PHE A 129 -8.14 10.07 15.76
C PHE A 129 -6.71 10.66 15.65
N LYS A 130 -6.57 11.98 15.69
CA LYS A 130 -5.24 12.63 15.73
C LYS A 130 -4.43 12.19 16.96
N THR A 131 -5.08 12.07 18.12
CA THR A 131 -4.44 11.52 19.33
C THR A 131 -4.05 10.06 19.15
N LEU A 132 -4.92 9.26 18.53
CA LEU A 132 -4.64 7.85 18.27
C LEU A 132 -3.43 7.66 17.32
N ILE A 133 -3.28 8.46 16.26
CA ILE A 133 -2.08 8.41 15.41
C ILE A 133 -0.81 8.72 16.20
N LYS A 134 -0.82 9.73 17.08
CA LYS A 134 0.34 10.02 17.94
C LYS A 134 0.69 8.88 18.88
N GLN A 135 -0.30 8.15 19.36
CA GLN A 135 -0.07 6.95 20.14
C GLN A 135 0.54 5.82 19.28
N MET A 136 0.05 5.63 18.05
CA MET A 136 0.64 4.69 17.10
C MET A 136 2.10 5.01 16.77
N GLU A 137 2.43 6.30 16.65
CA GLU A 137 3.81 6.77 16.50
C GLU A 137 4.67 6.35 17.70
N SER A 138 4.21 6.63 18.93
CA SER A 138 4.98 6.29 20.14
C SER A 138 5.16 4.79 20.36
N ASP A 139 4.19 4.00 19.91
CA ASP A 139 4.20 2.55 20.05
C ASP A 139 4.98 1.85 18.93
N GLY A 140 5.51 2.60 17.96
CA GLY A 140 6.32 2.06 16.86
C GLY A 140 5.52 1.30 15.81
N ILE A 141 4.25 1.66 15.59
CA ILE A 141 3.47 1.14 14.46
C ILE A 141 4.14 1.57 13.17
N VAL A 142 4.29 0.62 12.24
CA VAL A 142 5.02 0.84 10.98
C VAL A 142 4.10 1.47 9.94
N LYS A 143 2.91 0.88 9.72
CA LYS A 143 1.96 1.34 8.69
C LYS A 143 0.52 1.30 9.20
N LEU A 144 -0.23 2.31 8.80
CA LEU A 144 -1.67 2.47 9.07
C LEU A 144 -2.44 2.47 7.76
N PHE A 145 -3.41 1.58 7.62
CA PHE A 145 -4.37 1.59 6.53
C PHE A 145 -5.75 1.97 7.05
N TYR A 146 -6.26 3.12 6.63
CA TYR A 146 -7.57 3.62 7.01
C TYR A 146 -8.55 3.50 5.83
N LEU A 147 -9.59 2.70 5.98
CA LEU A 147 -10.70 2.66 5.03
C LEU A 147 -11.81 3.60 5.49
N PHE A 148 -12.37 4.38 4.57
CA PHE A 148 -13.47 5.30 4.85
C PHE A 148 -14.75 4.83 4.17
N TYR A 149 -15.86 4.97 4.88
CA TYR A 149 -17.14 4.40 4.51
C TYR A 149 -17.62 4.81 3.10
N PRO A 150 -18.31 3.91 2.39
CA PRO A 150 -19.20 4.32 1.31
C PRO A 150 -20.35 5.19 1.87
N ASP A 151 -21.11 5.86 1.01
CA ASP A 151 -22.18 6.74 1.48
C ASP A 151 -23.37 5.93 2.04
N ALA A 152 -23.90 6.36 3.18
CA ALA A 152 -25.08 5.73 3.76
C ALA A 152 -26.30 5.89 2.84
N GLN A 153 -27.20 4.92 2.91
CA GLN A 153 -28.41 4.80 2.11
C GLN A 153 -29.67 4.93 2.97
N GLY A 154 -30.82 5.10 2.33
CA GLY A 154 -32.12 5.10 3.01
C GLY A 154 -32.30 6.26 4.00
N SER A 155 -33.01 5.99 5.10
CA SER A 155 -33.44 7.02 6.05
C SER A 155 -32.28 7.68 6.82
N LEU A 156 -31.15 6.97 7.00
CA LEU A 156 -29.99 7.49 7.71
C LEU A 156 -29.12 8.42 6.85
N ALA A 157 -29.22 8.32 5.52
CA ALA A 157 -28.40 9.09 4.58
C ALA A 157 -28.46 10.61 4.83
N GLY A 158 -29.66 11.14 5.11
CA GLY A 158 -29.87 12.58 5.30
C GLY A 158 -29.16 13.16 6.52
N THR A 159 -28.94 12.36 7.56
CA THR A 159 -28.24 12.81 8.78
C THR A 159 -26.76 12.41 8.77
N LEU A 160 -26.45 11.22 8.26
CA LEU A 160 -25.11 10.67 8.33
C LEU A 160 -24.19 11.22 7.24
N ASN A 161 -24.65 11.30 5.98
CA ASN A 161 -23.80 11.69 4.86
C ASN A 161 -23.24 13.12 4.97
N PRO A 162 -23.97 14.13 5.47
CA PRO A 162 -23.39 15.47 5.70
C PRO A 162 -22.21 15.44 6.68
N ASN A 163 -22.32 14.65 7.75
CA ASN A 163 -21.26 14.53 8.76
C ASN A 163 -20.08 13.71 8.22
N LEU A 164 -20.33 12.61 7.49
CA LEU A 164 -19.27 11.86 6.79
C LEU A 164 -18.55 12.73 5.75
N THR A 165 -19.27 13.58 5.03
CA THR A 165 -18.71 14.54 4.06
C THR A 165 -17.76 15.52 4.72
N ARG A 166 -18.04 15.94 5.96
CA ARG A 166 -17.14 16.79 6.74
C ARG A 166 -15.95 16.03 7.31
N LEU A 167 -16.16 14.82 7.84
CA LEU A 167 -15.11 14.04 8.49
C LEU A 167 -14.08 13.48 7.50
N ARG A 168 -14.54 12.99 6.34
CA ARG A 168 -13.73 12.31 5.32
C ARG A 168 -12.43 13.05 4.95
N PRO A 169 -12.46 14.33 4.51
CA PRO A 169 -11.24 15.04 4.15
C PRO A 169 -10.29 15.24 5.34
N ILE A 170 -10.81 15.38 6.56
CA ILE A 170 -10.00 15.56 7.78
C ILE A 170 -9.23 14.27 8.09
N ILE A 171 -9.91 13.13 8.03
CA ILE A 171 -9.28 11.81 8.23
C ILE A 171 -8.29 11.53 7.11
N GLN A 172 -8.68 11.76 5.84
CA GLN A 172 -7.80 11.58 4.70
C GLN A 172 -6.49 12.36 4.86
N GLU A 173 -6.57 13.67 5.11
CA GLU A 173 -5.40 14.52 5.31
C GLU A 173 -4.56 14.06 6.50
N THR A 174 -5.20 13.72 7.62
CA THR A 174 -4.53 13.25 8.83
C THR A 174 -3.76 11.95 8.59
N VAL A 175 -4.33 11.01 7.83
CA VAL A 175 -3.70 9.74 7.46
C VAL A 175 -2.56 9.97 6.47
N THR A 176 -2.80 10.68 5.37
CA THR A 176 -1.82 10.84 4.30
C THR A 176 -0.62 11.69 4.69
N ASN A 177 -0.76 12.56 5.69
CA ASN A 177 0.35 13.35 6.23
C ASN A 177 1.17 12.59 7.31
N SER A 178 0.71 11.42 7.77
CA SER A 178 1.44 10.63 8.76
C SER A 178 2.57 9.84 8.11
N THR A 179 3.80 10.08 8.57
CA THR A 179 5.01 9.36 8.14
C THR A 179 5.44 8.28 9.13
N SER A 180 4.93 8.33 10.37
CA SER A 180 5.17 7.35 11.44
C SER A 180 3.92 7.28 12.34
N PRO A 181 3.07 6.25 12.20
CA PRO A 181 3.10 5.22 11.15
C PRO A 181 2.92 5.83 9.76
N LYS A 182 3.48 5.20 8.71
CA LYS A 182 3.18 5.62 7.34
C LYS A 182 1.70 5.32 7.03
N GLY A 183 0.94 6.37 6.73
CA GLY A 183 -0.51 6.29 6.57
C GLY A 183 -0.97 6.11 5.12
N TYR A 184 -1.99 5.27 4.93
CA TYR A 184 -2.67 5.03 3.66
C TYR A 184 -4.17 5.14 3.85
N PHE A 185 -4.83 5.87 2.97
CA PHE A 185 -6.26 6.14 3.04
C PHE A 185 -6.96 5.56 1.80
N LEU A 186 -8.10 4.89 2.01
CA LEU A 186 -8.96 4.40 0.93
C LEU A 186 -10.39 4.90 1.12
N ASP A 187 -10.92 5.61 0.12
CA ASP A 187 -12.35 5.93 0.00
C ASP A 187 -13.06 4.75 -0.68
N LEU A 188 -14.05 4.15 -0.01
CA LEU A 188 -14.77 3.00 -0.55
C LEU A 188 -15.92 3.38 -1.51
N ARG A 189 -16.29 4.65 -1.63
CA ARG A 189 -17.39 5.06 -2.53
C ARG A 189 -17.22 4.57 -3.98
N PRO A 190 -16.03 4.64 -4.61
CA PRO A 190 -15.82 4.11 -5.96
C PRO A 190 -16.09 2.61 -6.08
N ALA A 191 -15.82 1.83 -5.03
CA ALA A 191 -16.10 0.39 -5.04
C ALA A 191 -17.60 0.08 -4.95
N PHE A 192 -18.39 1.01 -4.41
CA PHE A 192 -19.83 0.87 -4.18
C PHE A 192 -20.69 1.59 -5.23
N ASP A 193 -20.10 2.43 -6.07
CA ASP A 193 -20.80 3.23 -7.07
C ASP A 193 -21.67 2.35 -8.00
N GLY A 194 -22.92 2.77 -8.18
CA GLY A 194 -23.93 2.01 -8.93
C GLY A 194 -24.38 0.67 -8.32
N LYS A 195 -23.86 0.25 -7.16
CA LYS A 195 -24.12 -1.09 -6.56
C LYS A 195 -24.66 -1.05 -5.13
N TYR A 196 -24.96 0.14 -4.61
CA TYR A 196 -25.45 0.32 -3.24
C TYR A 196 -26.61 -0.59 -2.85
N SER A 197 -27.60 -0.82 -3.73
CA SER A 197 -28.75 -1.70 -3.45
C SER A 197 -28.37 -3.18 -3.29
N GLN A 198 -27.22 -3.60 -3.82
CA GLN A 198 -26.68 -4.96 -3.67
C GLN A 198 -25.70 -5.05 -2.51
N TYR A 199 -24.99 -3.96 -2.22
CA TYR A 199 -23.83 -3.95 -1.33
C TYR A 199 -24.14 -3.43 0.06
N ILE A 200 -25.24 -2.71 0.27
CA ILE A 200 -25.66 -2.21 1.58
C ILE A 200 -26.96 -2.90 1.99
N LEU A 201 -27.02 -3.36 3.24
CA LEU A 201 -28.20 -3.94 3.86
C LEU A 201 -29.35 -2.93 3.91
N SER A 202 -30.57 -3.42 4.19
CA SER A 202 -31.75 -2.57 4.28
C SER A 202 -31.69 -1.53 5.40
N ASP A 203 -30.77 -1.67 6.37
CA ASP A 203 -30.51 -0.65 7.39
C ASP A 203 -29.78 0.59 6.85
N GLY A 204 -29.26 0.53 5.62
CA GLY A 204 -28.66 1.65 4.92
C GLY A 204 -27.21 1.95 5.30
N ILE A 205 -26.56 1.20 6.19
CA ILE A 205 -25.19 1.51 6.65
C ILE A 205 -24.25 0.31 6.67
N HIS A 206 -24.77 -0.91 6.83
CA HIS A 206 -23.92 -2.09 6.92
C HIS A 206 -23.81 -2.80 5.57
N PRO A 207 -22.64 -3.38 5.26
CA PRO A 207 -22.47 -4.11 4.02
C PRO A 207 -23.22 -5.45 4.03
N THR A 208 -23.74 -5.87 2.87
CA THR A 208 -24.10 -7.28 2.62
C THR A 208 -22.83 -8.12 2.47
N THR A 209 -22.95 -9.45 2.37
CA THR A 209 -21.79 -10.30 1.99
C THR A 209 -21.13 -9.84 0.68
N ALA A 210 -21.93 -9.48 -0.33
CA ALA A 210 -21.39 -8.97 -1.59
C ALA A 210 -20.67 -7.63 -1.41
N GLY A 211 -21.21 -6.74 -0.55
CA GLY A 211 -20.57 -5.48 -0.19
C GLY A 211 -19.28 -5.66 0.61
N SER A 212 -19.25 -6.59 1.56
CA SER A 212 -18.06 -6.93 2.36
C SER A 212 -16.95 -7.50 1.46
N VAL A 213 -17.29 -8.39 0.53
CA VAL A 213 -16.32 -8.91 -0.46
C VAL A 213 -15.80 -7.78 -1.35
N ALA A 214 -16.67 -6.91 -1.87
CA ALA A 214 -16.25 -5.80 -2.73
C ALA A 214 -15.35 -4.80 -1.98
N ALA A 215 -15.68 -4.48 -0.72
CA ALA A 215 -14.85 -3.65 0.14
C ALA A 215 -13.47 -4.30 0.39
N ALA A 216 -13.44 -5.58 0.77
CA ALA A 216 -12.20 -6.30 1.03
C ALA A 216 -11.30 -6.41 -0.20
N ASP A 217 -11.86 -6.67 -1.38
CA ASP A 217 -11.10 -6.73 -2.63
C ASP A 217 -10.54 -5.34 -3.01
N ALA A 218 -11.29 -4.26 -2.78
CA ALA A 218 -10.80 -2.89 -2.98
C ALA A 218 -9.68 -2.52 -2.00
N ILE A 219 -9.84 -2.87 -0.72
CA ILE A 219 -8.81 -2.70 0.32
C ILE A 219 -7.55 -3.46 -0.08
N TRP A 220 -7.68 -4.74 -0.46
CA TRP A 220 -6.55 -5.57 -0.84
C TRP A 220 -5.83 -5.07 -2.10
N ALA A 221 -6.57 -4.60 -3.11
CA ALA A 221 -6.00 -4.02 -4.32
C ALA A 221 -5.17 -2.77 -4.00
N GLU A 222 -5.67 -1.88 -3.15
CA GLU A 222 -4.93 -0.69 -2.74
C GLU A 222 -3.73 -1.06 -1.86
N MET A 223 -3.86 -2.02 -0.93
CA MET A 223 -2.74 -2.52 -0.12
C MET A 223 -1.60 -3.06 -0.97
N GLN A 224 -1.90 -3.78 -2.05
CA GLN A 224 -0.87 -4.25 -2.99
C GLN A 224 -0.22 -3.08 -3.73
N LYS A 225 -1.01 -2.15 -4.25
CA LYS A 225 -0.52 -0.97 -4.97
C LYS A 225 0.42 -0.12 -4.12
N VAL A 226 0.13 0.03 -2.83
CA VAL A 226 0.93 0.87 -1.91
C VAL A 226 1.99 0.10 -1.14
N ASN A 227 2.18 -1.19 -1.46
CA ASN A 227 3.09 -2.11 -0.78
C ASN A 227 2.89 -2.09 0.76
N PHE A 228 1.63 -2.21 1.21
CA PHE A 228 1.27 -2.06 2.63
C PHE A 228 2.00 -3.05 3.53
N PHE A 229 2.11 -4.32 3.13
CA PHE A 229 2.79 -5.34 3.93
C PHE A 229 4.29 -5.48 3.64
N GLY A 230 4.80 -4.93 2.53
CA GLY A 230 6.22 -5.00 2.22
C GLY A 230 7.06 -4.08 3.10
N SER A 231 8.35 -4.36 3.16
CA SER A 231 9.33 -3.46 3.75
C SER A 231 9.38 -2.16 2.95
N ASP A 232 9.29 -1.01 3.63
CA ASP A 232 9.69 0.29 3.05
C ASP A 232 11.21 0.42 2.96
N SER A 233 11.97 -0.69 2.98
CA SER A 233 13.35 -0.66 2.52
C SER A 233 13.30 0.00 1.15
N PRO A 234 13.86 1.21 0.98
CA PRO A 234 13.96 1.78 -0.35
C PRO A 234 14.61 0.69 -1.19
N THR A 235 13.99 0.35 -2.31
CA THR A 235 14.68 -0.47 -3.31
C THR A 235 16.01 0.22 -3.53
N ILE A 236 17.09 -0.34 -2.99
CA ILE A 236 18.40 0.28 -3.05
C ILE A 236 18.71 0.33 -4.54
N LYS A 237 18.68 1.51 -5.12
CA LYS A 237 19.06 1.70 -6.49
C LYS A 237 20.58 1.78 -6.51
N TYR A 238 21.21 0.61 -6.55
CA TYR A 238 22.66 0.50 -6.58
C TYR A 238 23.23 1.38 -7.68
N GLY A 239 24.15 2.25 -7.29
CA GLY A 239 24.78 3.24 -8.15
C GLY A 239 24.09 4.61 -8.23
N ASP A 240 22.90 4.83 -7.65
CA ASP A 240 22.25 6.16 -7.58
C ASP A 240 22.62 6.83 -6.24
N TYR A 241 23.86 7.30 -6.13
CA TYR A 241 24.43 7.84 -4.90
C TYR A 241 23.82 9.19 -4.50
N ASN A 242 23.45 10.02 -5.49
CA ASN A 242 22.87 11.34 -5.24
C ASN A 242 21.33 11.31 -5.07
N ASN A 243 20.70 10.14 -5.24
CA ASN A 243 19.26 9.89 -5.16
C ASN A 243 18.43 10.72 -6.14
N ASP A 244 18.97 11.05 -7.32
CA ASP A 244 18.24 11.79 -8.35
C ASP A 244 17.37 10.89 -9.26
N GLY A 245 17.46 9.57 -9.07
CA GLY A 245 16.71 8.59 -9.81
C GLY A 245 17.40 8.16 -11.10
N ASN A 246 18.62 8.60 -11.42
CA ASN A 246 19.45 8.12 -12.53
C ASN A 246 20.72 7.45 -11.99
N ILE A 247 21.47 6.77 -12.86
CA ILE A 247 22.81 6.26 -12.54
C ILE A 247 23.72 6.83 -13.62
N ASP A 248 24.42 7.91 -13.29
CA ASP A 248 25.17 8.67 -14.28
C ASP A 248 26.53 9.19 -13.77
N ALA A 249 27.09 10.16 -14.50
CA ALA A 249 28.40 10.73 -14.20
C ALA A 249 28.45 11.46 -12.84
N LEU A 250 27.31 11.95 -12.33
CA LEU A 250 27.21 12.58 -11.02
C LEU A 250 27.42 11.57 -9.89
N ASP A 251 26.84 10.38 -10.01
CA ASP A 251 27.04 9.30 -9.04
C ASP A 251 28.47 8.77 -9.06
N PHE A 252 29.04 8.65 -10.26
CA PHE A 252 30.44 8.25 -10.42
C PHE A 252 31.41 9.26 -9.78
N ALA A 253 31.12 10.56 -9.91
CA ALA A 253 31.87 11.60 -9.20
C ALA A 253 31.67 11.50 -7.69
N GLY A 254 30.46 11.20 -7.23
CA GLY A 254 30.12 10.95 -5.83
C GLY A 254 30.88 9.77 -5.24
N LEU A 255 30.92 8.64 -5.93
CA LEU A 255 31.71 7.46 -5.56
C LEU A 255 33.21 7.79 -5.48
N LYS A 256 33.75 8.55 -6.44
CA LYS A 256 35.13 9.00 -6.40
C LYS A 256 35.42 9.86 -5.17
N GLN A 257 34.52 10.78 -4.85
CA GLN A 257 34.64 11.62 -3.66
C GLN A 257 34.54 10.80 -2.37
N TYR A 258 33.65 9.81 -2.34
CA TYR A 258 33.49 8.86 -1.24
C TYR A 258 34.80 8.09 -0.98
N LEU A 259 35.44 7.57 -2.01
CA LEU A 259 36.71 6.82 -1.91
C LEU A 259 37.90 7.71 -1.48
N ILE A 260 37.88 9.01 -1.79
CA ILE A 260 38.94 9.95 -1.40
C ILE A 260 38.82 10.35 0.08
N ASN A 261 37.60 10.43 0.62
CA ASN A 261 37.35 10.86 1.98
C ASN A 261 37.58 9.71 2.97
N ALA A 262 38.79 9.65 3.54
CA ALA A 262 39.10 8.72 4.62
C ALA A 262 38.18 8.96 5.83
N GLY A 263 37.33 7.98 6.15
CA GLY A 263 36.41 8.02 7.31
C GLY A 263 34.92 8.12 6.97
N GLY A 264 34.51 7.96 5.71
CA GLY A 264 33.09 7.83 5.36
C GLY A 264 32.45 6.58 5.98
N SER A 265 31.21 6.71 6.49
CA SER A 265 30.39 5.56 6.90
C SER A 265 30.04 4.70 5.69
N TYR A 266 30.03 3.38 5.85
CA TYR A 266 29.60 2.43 4.81
C TYR A 266 28.28 2.85 4.17
N ASN A 267 28.26 2.91 2.84
CA ASN A 267 27.08 3.23 2.05
C ASN A 267 26.76 2.10 1.07
N LYS A 268 25.68 1.36 1.36
CA LYS A 268 25.24 0.21 0.57
C LYS A 268 24.85 0.53 -0.88
N VAL A 269 24.51 1.78 -1.21
CA VAL A 269 24.22 2.20 -2.59
C VAL A 269 25.47 2.09 -3.49
N LEU A 270 26.66 2.22 -2.89
CA LEU A 270 27.94 2.21 -3.59
C LEU A 270 28.65 0.84 -3.56
N ASP A 271 28.09 -0.15 -2.89
CA ASP A 271 28.60 -1.54 -2.82
C ASP A 271 28.03 -2.33 -4.02
N LEU A 272 28.69 -2.18 -5.16
CA LEU A 272 28.24 -2.63 -6.47
C LEU A 272 28.61 -4.08 -6.78
N ASN A 273 29.41 -4.75 -5.94
CA ASN A 273 29.65 -6.20 -5.97
C ASN A 273 29.08 -6.95 -4.74
N ALA A 274 28.36 -6.26 -3.87
CA ALA A 274 27.71 -6.81 -2.67
C ALA A 274 28.67 -7.55 -1.71
N ASP A 275 29.92 -7.11 -1.62
CA ASP A 275 30.93 -7.72 -0.74
C ASP A 275 31.01 -7.08 0.66
N ASN A 276 30.15 -6.09 0.93
CA ASN A 276 30.12 -5.28 2.15
C ASN A 276 31.34 -4.36 2.33
N ALA A 277 32.10 -4.11 1.26
CA ALA A 277 33.06 -3.04 1.16
C ALA A 277 32.59 -2.01 0.11
N VAL A 278 33.20 -0.82 0.14
CA VAL A 278 33.09 0.15 -0.95
C VAL A 278 34.49 0.56 -1.30
N ASP A 279 35.02 0.04 -2.41
CA ASP A 279 36.41 0.19 -2.79
C ASP A 279 36.62 0.36 -4.32
N ALA A 280 37.85 0.10 -4.77
CA ALA A 280 38.22 0.25 -6.18
C ALA A 280 37.50 -0.74 -7.12
N ILE A 281 36.97 -1.84 -6.58
CA ILE A 281 36.18 -2.83 -7.33
C ILE A 281 34.84 -2.21 -7.74
N ASP A 282 34.15 -1.56 -6.81
CA ASP A 282 32.88 -0.86 -7.07
C ASP A 282 33.06 0.27 -8.09
N PHE A 283 34.16 1.02 -7.96
CA PHE A 283 34.52 2.05 -8.93
C PHE A 283 34.68 1.49 -10.35
N ALA A 284 35.29 0.31 -10.49
CA ALA A 284 35.43 -0.35 -11.78
C ALA A 284 34.09 -0.87 -12.32
N ILE A 285 33.20 -1.36 -11.46
CA ILE A 285 31.86 -1.84 -11.82
C ILE A 285 30.98 -0.68 -12.29
N MET A 286 30.95 0.44 -11.56
CA MET A 286 30.24 1.65 -11.98
C MET A 286 30.68 2.10 -13.38
N LYS A 287 31.99 2.08 -13.64
CA LYS A 287 32.53 2.44 -14.96
C LYS A 287 32.08 1.47 -16.06
N LYS A 288 32.06 0.17 -15.80
CA LYS A 288 31.54 -0.83 -16.76
C LYS A 288 30.06 -0.58 -17.06
N TYR A 289 29.26 -0.26 -16.04
CA TYR A 289 27.83 0.03 -16.18
C TYR A 289 27.60 1.29 -17.03
N LEU A 290 28.28 2.39 -16.73
CA LEU A 290 28.18 3.64 -17.50
C LEU A 290 28.67 3.50 -18.96
N LEU A 291 29.55 2.53 -19.24
CA LEU A 291 30.00 2.19 -20.59
C LEU A 291 29.08 1.18 -21.30
N GLY A 292 28.02 0.69 -20.65
CA GLY A 292 27.11 -0.31 -21.21
C GLY A 292 27.73 -1.71 -21.37
N ILE A 293 28.87 -1.98 -20.71
CA ILE A 293 29.52 -3.30 -20.71
C ILE A 293 28.73 -4.29 -19.84
N ILE A 294 28.08 -3.78 -18.79
CA ILE A 294 27.09 -4.48 -17.97
C ILE A 294 25.82 -3.63 -17.94
N ASP A 295 24.66 -4.27 -17.81
CA ASP A 295 23.33 -3.64 -17.90
C ASP A 295 22.56 -3.64 -16.57
N LYS A 296 23.18 -4.12 -15.49
CA LYS A 296 22.57 -4.20 -14.15
C LYS A 296 23.59 -3.97 -13.04
N LEU A 297 23.09 -3.48 -11.91
CA LEU A 297 23.80 -3.35 -10.63
C LEU A 297 22.93 -3.93 -9.50
N PRO A 298 23.54 -4.54 -8.46
CA PRO A 298 24.97 -4.86 -8.36
C PRO A 298 25.38 -5.97 -9.36
N SER A 299 26.68 -6.10 -9.64
CA SER A 299 27.24 -7.08 -10.57
C SER A 299 28.56 -7.65 -10.03
N ASN A 300 28.61 -8.97 -9.87
CA ASN A 300 29.80 -9.71 -9.44
C ASN A 300 30.66 -10.15 -10.64
#